data_AF-A0A2H6BRC1-F1
#
_entry.id   AF-A0A2H6BRC1-F1
#
_cell.length_a   1.000
_cell.length_b   1.000
_cell.length_c   1.000
_cell.angle_alpha   90.00
_cell.angle_beta   90.00
_cell.angle_gamma   90.00
#
_symmetry.space_group_name_H-M   'P 1'
#
loop_
_entity.id
_entity.type
_entity.pdbx_description
1 polymer ?
#
loop_
_entity_poly.entity_id
_entity_poly.type
_entity_poly.pdbx_seq_one_letter_code
_entity_poly.pdbx_strand_id
1 'polypeptide(L)'
;MIIKNNPYYRAVIGFWVAFLVFWSFGSFSPLLAQAKEEPADVQSITPYLKQFQQKITEFRLDNGLKFIILENRDAPVISFVTYADVGGADEPDGKTGVAHFLEHLAFKGTKTIGTTDYLSEKKVLDRLEAIDKELQAAKKAGKSAEVAKLTEEFQKTKAESEKFVQRNEYGQIVETQGGVGLNATTSSDATSYFYSFPSNKLELWMSLESERFLEPVFQREFYKEKDVILEERRMRTDNSPLGLLIEAFLDQAYTVHPYKRPVIGYDRDIRNLEPSDIQNFFDKFYPASNLTIAIAGDVDPEQVKQLAKVYFGRFPAKPKPPQVKVVEPNQTKTKEITLKLASQPWYLEGYHRPALNHPDHAVYEVIATLMSEGRTSRLYKALVEDKQLALAAQGFNGFPGDKYPNLLLFYALSAPNVSLEEVAQGLNLELERLKNEPVSEQELERVKNQLRAALLRGLDSNMGMARSLIEYEVKTGDWRNLFAQLDAYNAVTAADIQRVAKETFTPENRTIGRILPK
;
A
#
# COMPACT_ATOMS: atom_id res chain seq x y z
N MET A 1 -16.85 -47.23 -34.31
CA MET A 1 -18.20 -47.12 -33.74
C MET A 1 -18.13 -46.11 -32.60
N ILE A 2 -18.56 -44.88 -32.91
CA ILE A 2 -19.06 -43.79 -32.06
C ILE A 2 -18.53 -43.73 -30.61
N ILE A 3 -17.72 -42.72 -30.28
CA ILE A 3 -18.12 -41.55 -29.46
C ILE A 3 -17.39 -40.29 -29.98
N LYS A 4 -18.16 -39.22 -30.16
CA LYS A 4 -17.86 -37.92 -30.78
C LYS A 4 -17.54 -36.85 -29.71
N ASN A 5 -16.68 -35.90 -30.10
CA ASN A 5 -16.72 -34.43 -29.85
C ASN A 5 -16.63 -33.92 -28.39
N ASN A 6 -15.91 -32.85 -28.02
CA ASN A 6 -15.21 -31.73 -28.67
C ASN A 6 -14.30 -31.03 -27.60
N PRO A 7 -13.57 -29.91 -27.86
CA PRO A 7 -12.11 -29.88 -27.95
C PRO A 7 -11.48 -28.86 -26.95
N TYR A 8 -10.25 -28.42 -27.21
CA TYR A 8 -9.44 -27.44 -26.46
C TYR A 8 -8.48 -28.02 -25.44
N TYR A 9 -7.62 -28.94 -25.90
CA TYR A 9 -6.30 -29.16 -25.32
C TYR A 9 -5.26 -29.21 -26.45
N ARG A 10 -4.30 -28.27 -26.37
CA ARG A 10 -2.94 -28.28 -26.95
C ARG A 10 -2.84 -28.05 -28.48
N ALA A 11 -2.29 -26.93 -28.95
CA ALA A 11 -0.91 -26.42 -28.84
C ALA A 11 0.04 -26.98 -29.92
N VAL A 12 0.57 -26.05 -30.74
CA VAL A 12 2.02 -25.84 -31.00
C VAL A 12 2.60 -26.28 -32.38
N ILE A 13 3.40 -25.35 -32.95
CA ILE A 13 4.42 -25.41 -34.05
C ILE A 13 3.90 -25.47 -35.50
N GLY A 14 4.36 -24.68 -36.48
CA GLY A 14 5.40 -23.65 -36.59
C GLY A 14 5.86 -23.52 -38.06
N PHE A 15 6.52 -22.38 -38.39
CA PHE A 15 7.43 -22.13 -39.55
C PHE A 15 6.86 -22.18 -40.99
N TRP A 16 7.27 -21.43 -42.02
CA TRP A 16 7.98 -20.16 -42.28
C TRP A 16 8.12 -20.08 -43.84
N VAL A 17 8.40 -18.90 -44.42
CA VAL A 17 9.08 -18.65 -45.74
C VAL A 17 8.26 -18.64 -47.06
N ALA A 18 7.96 -17.39 -47.50
CA ALA A 18 8.51 -16.67 -48.69
C ALA A 18 7.99 -16.80 -50.15
N PHE A 19 8.02 -15.61 -50.80
CA PHE A 19 8.42 -15.29 -52.20
C PHE A 19 7.38 -15.55 -53.33
N LEU A 20 7.13 -14.77 -54.40
CA LEU A 20 7.62 -13.52 -55.05
C LEU A 20 6.54 -13.09 -56.12
N VAL A 21 6.21 -11.80 -56.28
CA VAL A 21 6.55 -10.85 -57.40
C VAL A 21 5.75 -10.95 -58.72
N PHE A 22 5.13 -9.83 -59.15
CA PHE A 22 5.42 -9.02 -60.37
C PHE A 22 4.23 -8.07 -60.71
N TRP A 23 4.46 -6.73 -60.59
CA TRP A 23 4.47 -5.69 -61.66
C TRP A 23 3.08 -5.26 -62.21
N SER A 24 2.79 -4.02 -62.60
CA SER A 24 3.42 -2.69 -62.61
C SER A 24 2.37 -1.67 -63.13
N PHE A 25 2.71 -0.38 -63.00
CA PHE A 25 2.22 0.82 -63.72
C PHE A 25 1.30 1.79 -62.98
N GLY A 26 1.76 3.04 -62.87
CA GLY A 26 0.92 4.21 -62.70
C GLY A 26 1.57 5.35 -61.92
N SER A 27 2.51 6.05 -62.54
CA SER A 27 3.04 7.32 -62.02
C SER A 27 1.93 8.38 -61.94
N PHE A 28 1.62 8.85 -60.74
CA PHE A 28 0.95 10.13 -60.50
C PHE A 28 1.59 10.77 -59.28
N SER A 29 2.33 11.86 -59.49
CA SER A 29 2.72 12.77 -58.42
C SER A 29 1.65 13.86 -58.29
N PRO A 30 0.98 14.00 -57.15
CA PRO A 30 0.47 15.29 -56.73
C PRO A 30 1.50 15.96 -55.82
N LEU A 31 1.78 17.23 -56.09
CA LEU A 31 2.38 18.15 -55.13
C LEU A 31 1.56 18.10 -53.83
N LEU A 32 2.06 17.39 -52.82
CA LEU A 32 1.60 17.56 -51.46
C LEU A 32 2.29 18.79 -50.91
N ALA A 33 1.50 19.86 -50.79
CA ALA A 33 1.83 21.03 -50.01
C ALA A 33 2.36 20.56 -48.65
N GLN A 34 3.59 20.97 -48.33
CA GLN A 34 4.19 20.75 -47.04
C GLN A 34 3.47 21.67 -46.05
N ALA A 35 2.32 21.23 -45.55
CA ALA A 35 1.73 21.81 -44.37
C ALA A 35 2.75 21.58 -43.26
N LYS A 36 3.40 22.66 -42.85
CA LYS A 36 4.10 22.74 -41.58
C LYS A 36 2.99 22.53 -40.53
N GLU A 37 2.79 21.28 -40.11
CA GLU A 37 2.06 21.02 -38.88
C GLU A 37 2.90 21.69 -37.78
N GLU A 38 2.49 22.88 -37.37
CA GLU A 38 2.80 23.34 -36.03
C GLU A 38 2.32 22.22 -35.08
N PRO A 39 3.15 21.81 -34.11
CA PRO A 39 2.75 20.77 -33.19
C PRO A 39 1.41 21.20 -32.59
N ALA A 40 0.38 20.41 -32.83
CA ALA A 40 -0.93 20.64 -32.24
C ALA A 40 -0.70 20.87 -30.75
N ASP A 41 -1.05 22.07 -30.29
CA ASP A 41 -1.10 22.44 -28.88
C ASP A 41 -1.67 21.24 -28.12
N VAL A 42 -0.83 20.58 -27.32
CA VAL A 42 -1.22 19.44 -26.49
C VAL A 42 -2.34 20.00 -25.63
N GLN A 43 -3.59 19.76 -26.01
CA GLN A 43 -4.76 20.34 -25.36
C GLN A 43 -4.57 20.19 -23.86
N SER A 44 -4.21 21.28 -23.21
CA SER A 44 -3.77 21.25 -21.83
C SER A 44 -4.94 20.67 -21.05
N ILE A 45 -4.77 19.53 -20.38
CA ILE A 45 -5.86 18.90 -19.61
C ILE A 45 -6.19 19.70 -18.34
N THR A 46 -5.45 20.78 -18.09
CA THR A 46 -5.61 21.70 -16.97
C THR A 46 -7.04 22.22 -16.78
N PRO A 47 -7.80 22.67 -17.82
CA PRO A 47 -9.19 23.10 -17.64
C PRO A 47 -10.08 21.96 -17.14
N TYR A 48 -9.90 20.75 -17.67
CA TYR A 48 -10.63 19.56 -17.22
C TYR A 48 -10.29 19.22 -15.77
N LEU A 49 -9.01 19.22 -15.39
CA LEU A 49 -8.59 19.01 -14.00
C LEU A 49 -9.13 20.10 -13.05
N LYS A 50 -9.12 21.38 -13.47
CA LYS A 50 -9.70 22.47 -12.69
C LYS A 50 -11.20 22.28 -12.47
N GLN A 51 -11.94 21.89 -13.52
CA GLN A 51 -13.37 21.59 -13.39
C GLN A 51 -13.61 20.37 -12.48
N PHE A 52 -12.76 19.35 -12.57
CA PHE A 52 -12.84 18.19 -11.69
C PHE A 52 -12.61 18.58 -10.22
N GLN A 53 -11.59 19.42 -9.95
CA GLN A 53 -11.31 19.90 -8.59
C GLN A 53 -12.46 20.69 -7.97
N GLN A 54 -13.29 21.36 -8.77
CA GLN A 54 -14.49 22.06 -8.28
C GLN A 54 -15.56 21.11 -7.72
N LYS A 55 -15.51 19.83 -8.07
CA LYS A 55 -16.37 18.79 -7.49
C LYS A 55 -15.91 18.33 -6.09
N ILE A 56 -14.75 18.81 -5.62
CA ILE A 56 -14.16 18.41 -4.35
C ILE A 56 -14.45 19.47 -3.29
N THR A 57 -15.09 19.05 -2.22
CA THR A 57 -15.36 19.87 -1.03
C THR A 57 -14.61 19.29 0.17
N GLU A 58 -14.13 20.15 1.07
CA GLU A 58 -13.51 19.72 2.32
C GLU A 58 -14.11 20.47 3.51
N PHE A 59 -14.17 19.81 4.66
CA PHE A 59 -14.48 20.47 5.93
C PHE A 59 -13.80 19.75 7.09
N ARG A 60 -13.74 20.43 8.24
CA ARG A 60 -13.23 19.87 9.49
C ARG A 60 -14.28 20.04 10.58
N LEU A 61 -14.44 19.02 11.42
CA LEU A 61 -15.24 19.09 12.63
C LEU A 61 -14.45 19.73 13.78
N ASP A 62 -15.14 20.19 14.83
CA ASP A 62 -14.52 20.86 15.98
C ASP A 62 -13.53 19.95 16.75
N ASN A 63 -13.72 18.63 16.67
CA ASN A 63 -12.82 17.63 17.26
C ASN A 63 -11.57 17.33 16.40
N GLY A 64 -11.43 18.00 15.25
CA GLY A 64 -10.28 17.89 14.37
C GLY A 64 -10.42 16.89 13.22
N LEU A 65 -11.47 16.06 13.17
CA LEU A 65 -11.69 15.13 12.06
C LEU A 65 -11.91 15.87 10.74
N LYS A 66 -11.13 15.51 9.70
CA LYS A 66 -11.24 16.11 8.36
C LYS A 66 -12.00 15.20 7.41
N PHE A 67 -12.87 15.81 6.60
CA PHE A 67 -13.56 15.17 5.48
C PHE A 67 -13.15 15.79 4.15
N ILE A 68 -12.97 14.94 3.14
CA ILE A 68 -12.80 15.30 1.73
C ILE A 68 -13.90 14.59 0.95
N ILE A 69 -14.67 15.33 0.16
CA ILE A 69 -15.83 14.81 -0.57
C ILE A 69 -15.64 15.09 -2.04
N LEU A 70 -15.60 14.05 -2.86
CA LEU A 70 -15.66 14.14 -4.31
C LEU A 70 -17.08 13.79 -4.77
N GLU A 71 -17.82 14.78 -5.25
CA GLU A 71 -19.14 14.56 -5.83
C GLU A 71 -19.00 13.96 -7.25
N ASN A 72 -19.48 12.73 -7.43
CA ASN A 72 -19.52 12.06 -8.72
C ASN A 72 -20.83 11.28 -8.91
N ARG A 73 -21.73 11.81 -9.75
CA ARG A 73 -23.08 11.27 -9.96
C ARG A 73 -23.20 10.33 -11.16
N ASP A 74 -22.08 9.84 -11.70
CA ASP A 74 -22.09 8.94 -12.87
C ASP A 74 -22.73 7.58 -12.57
N ALA A 75 -22.70 7.13 -11.30
CA ALA A 75 -23.39 5.94 -10.82
C ALA A 75 -23.88 6.14 -9.36
N PRO A 76 -25.00 5.48 -8.95
CA PRO A 76 -25.57 5.62 -7.61
C PRO A 76 -24.79 4.80 -6.56
N VAL A 77 -23.48 5.02 -6.48
CA VAL A 77 -22.53 4.32 -5.61
C VAL A 77 -21.63 5.35 -4.94
N ILE A 78 -21.31 5.10 -3.68
CA ILE A 78 -20.39 5.90 -2.86
C ILE A 78 -19.29 4.98 -2.33
N SER A 79 -18.05 5.44 -2.45
CA SER A 79 -16.85 4.79 -1.92
C SER A 79 -16.31 5.61 -0.75
N PHE A 80 -15.88 4.91 0.28
CA PHE A 80 -15.39 5.50 1.51
C PHE A 80 -13.99 5.02 1.83
N VAL A 81 -13.17 5.93 2.34
CA VAL A 81 -11.86 5.63 2.90
C VAL A 81 -11.72 6.40 4.20
N THR A 82 -11.50 5.69 5.30
CA THR A 82 -11.04 6.28 6.55
C THR A 82 -9.57 5.97 6.72
N TYR A 83 -8.79 7.02 6.91
CA TYR A 83 -7.34 6.96 7.00
C TYR A 83 -6.90 7.42 8.38
N ALA A 84 -6.25 6.52 9.11
CA ALA A 84 -5.55 6.84 10.34
C ALA A 84 -4.08 7.12 10.01
N ASP A 85 -3.60 8.31 10.35
CA ASP A 85 -2.19 8.71 10.16
C ASP A 85 -1.28 8.03 11.20
N VAL A 86 -1.22 6.70 11.11
CA VAL A 86 -0.46 5.79 11.98
C VAL A 86 -0.23 4.46 11.27
N GLY A 87 1.01 3.98 11.23
CA GLY A 87 1.35 2.68 10.65
C GLY A 87 2.46 1.96 11.41
N GLY A 88 3.15 1.03 10.73
CA GLY A 88 4.27 0.27 11.30
C GLY A 88 5.43 1.15 11.80
N ALA A 89 5.62 2.34 11.23
CA ALA A 89 6.66 3.26 11.64
C ALA A 89 6.40 3.92 13.02
N ASP A 90 5.14 3.99 13.44
CA ASP A 90 4.72 4.64 14.68
C ASP A 90 4.70 3.68 15.89
N GLU A 91 5.00 2.40 15.65
CA GLU A 91 4.90 1.35 16.66
C GLU A 91 5.96 1.50 17.76
N PRO A 92 5.58 1.29 19.04
CA PRO A 92 6.54 1.23 20.13
C PRO A 92 7.54 0.08 19.99
N ASP A 93 8.75 0.27 20.51
CA ASP A 93 9.76 -0.78 20.56
C ASP A 93 9.26 -2.02 21.33
N GLY A 94 9.50 -3.21 20.77
CA GLY A 94 9.08 -4.49 21.34
C GLY A 94 7.57 -4.76 21.24
N LYS A 95 6.82 -3.90 20.55
CA LYS A 95 5.38 -4.03 20.28
C LYS A 95 5.09 -3.94 18.78
N THR A 96 5.99 -4.50 17.97
CA THR A 96 5.83 -4.48 16.52
C THR A 96 4.62 -5.32 16.07
N GLY A 97 3.94 -4.88 15.02
CA GLY A 97 2.71 -5.45 14.50
C GLY A 97 1.44 -4.99 15.21
N VAL A 98 1.52 -4.11 16.22
CA VAL A 98 0.35 -3.60 16.96
C VAL A 98 -0.62 -2.83 16.05
N ALA A 99 -0.12 -2.10 15.04
CA ALA A 99 -0.97 -1.37 14.09
C ALA A 99 -1.79 -2.34 13.23
N HIS A 100 -1.12 -3.36 12.69
CA HIS A 100 -1.76 -4.43 11.91
C HIS A 100 -2.70 -5.29 12.77
N PHE A 101 -2.34 -5.55 14.02
CA PHE A 101 -3.21 -6.27 14.95
C PHE A 101 -4.49 -5.49 15.23
N LEU A 102 -4.39 -4.19 15.49
CA LEU A 102 -5.55 -3.33 15.69
C LEU A 102 -6.48 -3.35 14.47
N GLU A 103 -5.91 -3.30 13.26
CA GLU A 103 -6.68 -3.42 12.02
C GLU A 103 -7.56 -4.67 12.00
N HIS A 104 -7.02 -5.84 12.34
CA HIS A 104 -7.80 -7.08 12.46
C HIS A 104 -8.93 -6.96 13.48
N LEU A 105 -8.62 -6.39 14.65
CA LEU A 105 -9.58 -6.28 15.76
C LEU A 105 -10.67 -5.24 15.50
N ALA A 106 -10.42 -4.24 14.65
CA ALA A 106 -11.41 -3.23 14.27
C ALA A 106 -12.64 -3.84 13.59
N PHE A 107 -12.54 -5.07 13.07
CA PHE A 107 -13.67 -5.82 12.50
C PHE A 107 -14.39 -6.75 13.48
N LYS A 108 -13.87 -6.94 14.70
CA LYS A 108 -14.46 -7.85 15.71
C LYS A 108 -15.59 -7.18 16.49
N GLY A 109 -15.82 -5.90 16.24
CA GLY A 109 -17.04 -5.20 16.64
C GLY A 109 -16.85 -4.26 17.83
N THR A 110 -18.00 -3.80 18.32
CA THR A 110 -18.15 -2.74 19.31
C THR A 110 -18.95 -3.27 20.51
N LYS A 111 -19.41 -2.37 21.37
CA LYS A 111 -20.37 -2.70 22.43
C LYS A 111 -21.77 -3.06 21.91
N THR A 112 -22.07 -2.71 20.66
CA THR A 112 -23.38 -2.87 20.03
C THR A 112 -23.37 -3.84 18.85
N ILE A 113 -22.21 -4.05 18.21
CA ILE A 113 -22.02 -4.95 17.07
C ILE A 113 -21.01 -6.03 17.46
N GLY A 114 -21.26 -7.28 17.07
CA GLY A 114 -20.38 -8.43 17.30
C GLY A 114 -20.66 -9.16 18.61
N THR A 115 -21.77 -8.88 19.28
CA THR A 115 -22.10 -9.45 20.60
C THR A 115 -23.59 -9.61 20.84
N THR A 116 -23.99 -10.61 21.63
CA THR A 116 -25.38 -10.81 22.07
C THR A 116 -25.71 -10.07 23.37
N ASP A 117 -24.71 -9.85 24.24
CA ASP A 117 -24.82 -9.09 25.48
C ASP A 117 -23.42 -8.63 25.94
N TYR A 118 -23.07 -7.38 25.61
CA TYR A 118 -21.78 -6.80 25.96
C TYR A 118 -21.53 -6.73 27.48
N LEU A 119 -22.56 -6.46 28.29
CA LEU A 119 -22.34 -6.25 29.73
C LEU A 119 -21.95 -7.55 30.43
N SER A 120 -22.52 -8.68 29.99
CA SER A 120 -22.12 -10.01 30.46
C SER A 120 -20.79 -10.44 29.83
N GLU A 121 -20.62 -10.22 28.52
CA GLU A 121 -19.38 -10.51 27.80
C GLU A 121 -18.17 -9.84 28.46
N LYS A 122 -18.27 -8.55 28.78
CA LYS A 122 -17.19 -7.76 29.36
C LYS A 122 -16.65 -8.40 30.64
N LYS A 123 -17.52 -8.93 31.51
CA LYS A 123 -17.08 -9.58 32.76
C LYS A 123 -16.21 -10.81 32.49
N VAL A 124 -16.57 -11.57 31.45
CA VAL A 124 -15.83 -12.76 31.03
C VAL A 124 -14.51 -12.36 30.37
N LEU A 125 -14.50 -11.33 29.54
CA LEU A 125 -13.30 -10.79 28.91
C LEU A 125 -12.30 -10.22 29.93
N ASP A 126 -12.78 -9.44 30.92
CA ASP A 126 -11.96 -8.92 32.02
C ASP A 126 -11.33 -10.08 32.82
N ARG A 127 -12.10 -11.15 33.08
CA ARG A 127 -11.57 -12.35 33.76
C ARG A 127 -10.54 -13.07 32.89
N LEU A 128 -10.78 -13.19 31.59
CA LEU A 128 -9.86 -13.84 30.65
C LEU A 128 -8.51 -13.13 30.62
N GLU A 129 -8.51 -11.80 30.56
CA GLU A 129 -7.29 -10.99 30.59
C GLU A 129 -6.54 -11.13 31.93
N ALA A 130 -7.27 -11.17 33.06
CA ALA A 130 -6.67 -11.39 34.37
C ALA A 130 -5.99 -12.78 34.47
N ILE A 131 -6.65 -13.83 33.99
CA ILE A 131 -6.09 -15.19 33.97
C ILE A 131 -4.84 -15.25 33.08
N ASP A 132 -4.82 -14.58 31.93
CA ASP A 132 -3.64 -14.54 31.07
C ASP A 132 -2.45 -13.87 31.76
N LYS A 133 -2.67 -12.74 32.46
CA LYS A 133 -1.63 -12.07 33.26
C LYS A 133 -1.06 -12.99 34.34
N GLU A 134 -1.92 -13.69 35.08
CA GLU A 134 -1.51 -14.70 36.06
C GLU A 134 -0.73 -15.84 35.39
N LEU A 135 -1.18 -16.32 34.23
CA LEU A 135 -0.55 -17.40 33.47
C LEU A 135 0.85 -17.01 32.99
N GLN A 136 1.04 -15.81 32.47
CA GLN A 136 2.37 -15.32 32.06
C GLN A 136 3.31 -15.17 33.25
N ALA A 137 2.82 -14.65 34.38
CA ALA A 137 3.60 -14.54 35.61
C ALA A 137 4.04 -15.93 36.14
N ALA A 138 3.12 -16.91 36.15
CA ALA A 138 3.42 -18.28 36.57
C ALA A 138 4.43 -18.97 35.64
N LYS A 139 4.33 -18.76 34.31
CA LYS A 139 5.31 -19.24 33.32
C LYS A 139 6.70 -18.66 33.59
N LYS A 140 6.80 -17.35 33.80
CA LYS A 140 8.07 -16.67 34.11
C LYS A 140 8.69 -17.15 35.43
N ALA A 141 7.85 -17.50 36.40
CA ALA A 141 8.27 -18.04 37.69
C ALA A 141 8.56 -19.57 37.69
N GLY A 142 8.40 -20.26 36.55
CA GLY A 142 8.66 -21.70 36.44
C GLY A 142 7.68 -22.59 37.22
N LYS A 143 6.48 -22.10 37.53
CA LYS A 143 5.50 -22.80 38.37
C LYS A 143 4.60 -23.74 37.56
N SER A 144 5.13 -24.86 37.10
CA SER A 144 4.45 -25.74 36.13
C SER A 144 3.04 -26.21 36.52
N ALA A 145 2.78 -26.50 37.80
CA ALA A 145 1.45 -26.91 38.26
C ALA A 145 0.43 -25.76 38.20
N GLU A 146 0.86 -24.54 38.55
CA GLU A 146 0.03 -23.33 38.47
C GLU A 146 -0.26 -22.99 37.00
N VAL A 147 0.74 -23.12 36.12
CA VAL A 147 0.59 -22.95 34.67
C VAL A 147 -0.45 -23.91 34.09
N ALA A 148 -0.41 -25.19 34.45
CA ALA A 148 -1.38 -26.18 33.96
C ALA A 148 -2.82 -25.81 34.39
N LYS A 149 -3.01 -25.45 35.66
CA LYS A 149 -4.32 -25.02 36.18
C LYS A 149 -4.84 -23.77 35.49
N LEU A 150 -4.02 -22.72 35.39
CA LEU A 150 -4.38 -21.46 34.76
C LEU A 150 -4.65 -21.63 33.26
N THR A 151 -3.96 -22.55 32.59
CA THR A 151 -4.22 -22.87 31.17
C THR A 151 -5.60 -23.49 31.00
N GLU A 152 -6.00 -24.44 31.85
CA GLU A 152 -7.35 -25.03 31.81
C GLU A 152 -8.42 -23.98 32.08
N GLU A 153 -8.23 -23.15 33.10
CA GLU A 153 -9.14 -22.05 33.43
C GLU A 153 -9.26 -21.07 32.26
N PHE A 154 -8.13 -20.69 31.65
CA PHE A 154 -8.09 -19.81 30.49
C PHE A 154 -8.90 -20.38 29.32
N GLN A 155 -8.73 -21.66 28.96
CA GLN A 155 -9.48 -22.27 27.86
C GLN A 155 -10.98 -22.31 28.16
N LYS A 156 -11.37 -22.60 29.41
CA LYS A 156 -12.77 -22.58 29.82
C LYS A 156 -13.37 -21.18 29.72
N THR A 157 -12.69 -20.17 30.24
CA THR A 157 -13.15 -18.76 30.19
C THR A 157 -13.17 -18.25 28.75
N LYS A 158 -12.20 -18.64 27.90
CA LYS A 158 -12.22 -18.34 26.46
C LYS A 158 -13.46 -18.92 25.80
N ALA A 159 -13.75 -20.21 26.01
CA ALA A 159 -14.94 -20.85 25.46
C ALA A 159 -16.26 -20.24 25.99
N GLU A 160 -16.27 -19.73 27.21
CA GLU A 160 -17.40 -18.96 27.75
C GLU A 160 -17.57 -17.62 27.04
N SER A 161 -16.47 -16.89 26.78
CA SER A 161 -16.53 -15.61 26.04
C SER A 161 -17.10 -15.79 24.62
N GLU A 162 -16.78 -16.90 23.95
CA GLU A 162 -17.24 -17.19 22.59
C GLU A 162 -18.77 -17.35 22.47
N LYS A 163 -19.48 -17.62 23.57
CA LYS A 163 -20.95 -17.72 23.57
C LYS A 163 -21.63 -16.38 23.34
N PHE A 164 -20.94 -15.27 23.62
CA PHE A 164 -21.46 -13.93 23.41
C PHE A 164 -21.18 -13.41 22.00
N VAL A 165 -20.16 -13.95 21.31
CA VAL A 165 -19.65 -13.39 20.06
C VAL A 165 -20.59 -13.66 18.89
N GLN A 166 -21.04 -12.59 18.24
CA GLN A 166 -21.70 -12.65 16.94
C GLN A 166 -20.65 -12.48 15.83
N ARG A 167 -20.13 -13.60 15.33
CA ARG A 167 -19.00 -13.59 14.39
C ARG A 167 -19.39 -12.92 13.07
N ASN A 168 -18.53 -12.01 12.62
CA ASN A 168 -18.65 -11.30 11.34
C ASN A 168 -19.95 -10.48 11.17
N GLU A 169 -20.59 -10.06 12.28
CA GLU A 169 -21.84 -9.28 12.22
C GLU A 169 -21.66 -7.97 11.43
N TYR A 170 -20.53 -7.26 11.63
CA TYR A 170 -20.22 -6.05 10.86
C TYR A 170 -20.21 -6.31 9.35
N GLY A 171 -19.49 -7.36 8.92
CA GLY A 171 -19.40 -7.75 7.51
C GLY A 171 -20.75 -8.17 6.93
N GLN A 172 -21.55 -8.92 7.70
CA GLN A 172 -22.89 -9.33 7.31
C GLN A 172 -23.83 -8.12 7.13
N ILE A 173 -23.77 -7.12 8.01
CA ILE A 173 -24.54 -5.87 7.84
C ILE A 173 -24.13 -5.20 6.52
N VAL A 174 -22.83 -5.09 6.23
CA VAL A 174 -22.35 -4.47 4.99
C VAL A 174 -22.83 -5.25 3.76
N GLU A 175 -22.60 -6.56 3.71
CA GLU A 175 -22.96 -7.42 2.57
C GLU A 175 -24.47 -7.43 2.31
N THR A 176 -25.29 -7.59 3.36
CA THR A 176 -26.76 -7.65 3.22
C THR A 176 -27.36 -6.32 2.78
N GLN A 177 -26.66 -5.20 2.99
CA GLN A 177 -27.07 -3.87 2.55
C GLN A 177 -26.47 -3.48 1.19
N GLY A 178 -25.87 -4.44 0.47
CA GLY A 178 -25.30 -4.25 -0.86
C GLY A 178 -23.91 -3.62 -0.87
N GLY A 179 -23.24 -3.58 0.28
CA GLY A 179 -21.88 -3.09 0.39
C GLY A 179 -20.88 -4.06 -0.24
N VAL A 180 -19.84 -3.51 -0.85
CA VAL A 180 -18.81 -4.28 -1.56
C VAL A 180 -17.42 -3.79 -1.21
N GLY A 181 -16.46 -4.71 -1.22
CA GLY A 181 -15.05 -4.38 -1.00
C GLY A 181 -14.72 -3.97 0.44
N LEU A 182 -15.47 -4.45 1.44
CA LEU A 182 -15.12 -4.31 2.87
C LEU A 182 -13.74 -4.85 3.14
N ASN A 183 -12.80 -3.96 3.41
CA ASN A 183 -11.43 -4.33 3.67
C ASN A 183 -10.69 -3.22 4.42
N ALA A 184 -9.48 -3.53 4.87
CA ALA A 184 -8.53 -2.59 5.41
C ALA A 184 -7.11 -2.97 4.97
N THR A 185 -6.19 -2.03 5.19
CA THR A 185 -4.77 -2.24 4.96
C THR A 185 -3.97 -1.43 5.94
N THR A 186 -2.94 -2.04 6.51
CA THR A 186 -1.88 -1.35 7.27
C THR A 186 -0.60 -1.32 6.45
N SER A 187 0.03 -0.15 6.40
CA SER A 187 1.35 0.07 5.78
C SER A 187 2.35 0.57 6.82
N SER A 188 3.57 0.89 6.37
CA SER A 188 4.56 1.56 7.24
C SER A 188 4.07 2.92 7.73
N ASP A 189 3.23 3.62 6.96
CA ASP A 189 2.86 5.02 7.22
C ASP A 189 1.44 5.20 7.77
N ALA A 190 0.54 4.26 7.50
CA ALA A 190 -0.88 4.43 7.79
C ALA A 190 -1.68 3.13 7.85
N THR A 191 -2.83 3.19 8.52
CA THR A 191 -3.90 2.19 8.45
C THR A 191 -5.12 2.82 7.78
N SER A 192 -5.65 2.13 6.76
CA SER A 192 -6.81 2.58 6.00
C SER A 192 -7.91 1.53 6.00
N TYR A 193 -9.16 1.97 6.12
CA TYR A 193 -10.35 1.14 6.08
C TYR A 193 -11.27 1.66 4.98
N PHE A 194 -11.75 0.77 4.11
CA PHE A 194 -12.45 1.22 2.91
C PHE A 194 -13.45 0.19 2.40
N TYR A 195 -14.51 0.70 1.79
CA TYR A 195 -15.54 -0.07 1.10
C TYR A 195 -16.48 0.86 0.34
N SER A 196 -17.40 0.28 -0.42
CA SER A 196 -18.42 1.01 -1.17
C SER A 196 -19.82 0.55 -0.80
N PHE A 197 -20.78 1.44 -0.94
CA PHE A 197 -22.21 1.16 -0.82
C PHE A 197 -22.99 1.80 -1.98
N PRO A 198 -24.24 1.36 -2.23
CA PRO A 198 -25.23 2.17 -2.93
C PRO A 198 -25.43 3.53 -2.22
N SER A 199 -25.70 4.61 -2.99
CA SER A 199 -25.73 5.98 -2.45
C SER A 199 -26.77 6.19 -1.33
N ASN A 200 -27.88 5.43 -1.35
CA ASN A 200 -28.90 5.47 -0.30
C ASN A 200 -28.49 4.85 1.05
N LYS A 201 -27.26 4.36 1.21
CA LYS A 201 -26.72 3.79 2.46
C LYS A 201 -25.69 4.68 3.15
N LEU A 202 -25.57 5.95 2.76
CA LEU A 202 -24.65 6.90 3.38
C LEU A 202 -24.77 6.95 4.91
N GLU A 203 -25.99 7.07 5.44
CA GLU A 203 -26.21 7.16 6.89
C GLU A 203 -25.87 5.86 7.62
N LEU A 204 -26.13 4.70 7.00
CA LEU A 204 -25.69 3.41 7.54
C LEU A 204 -24.17 3.36 7.64
N TRP A 205 -23.46 3.80 6.61
CA TRP A 205 -22.00 3.90 6.64
C TRP A 205 -21.53 4.81 7.78
N MET A 206 -22.09 6.01 7.91
CA MET A 206 -21.76 6.95 9.00
C MET A 206 -21.94 6.31 10.37
N SER A 207 -23.02 5.55 10.56
CA SER A 207 -23.27 4.82 11.80
C SER A 207 -22.21 3.74 12.04
N LEU A 208 -21.97 2.83 11.10
CA LEU A 208 -21.03 1.71 11.26
C LEU A 208 -19.60 2.19 11.50
N GLU A 209 -19.16 3.13 10.67
CA GLU A 209 -17.81 3.65 10.68
C GLU A 209 -17.49 4.46 11.95
N SER A 210 -18.45 5.28 12.41
CA SER A 210 -18.27 6.04 13.64
C SER A 210 -18.27 5.13 14.88
N GLU A 211 -19.16 4.14 14.96
CA GLU A 211 -19.20 3.20 16.09
C GLU A 211 -17.92 2.38 16.20
N ARG A 212 -17.33 1.98 15.07
CA ARG A 212 -16.05 1.23 15.03
C ARG A 212 -14.92 1.91 15.80
N PHE A 213 -14.89 3.24 15.81
CA PHE A 213 -13.85 4.03 16.49
C PHE A 213 -14.36 4.79 17.73
N LEU A 214 -15.65 4.68 18.06
CA LEU A 214 -16.18 5.28 19.29
C LEU A 214 -16.10 4.31 20.46
N GLU A 215 -16.56 3.07 20.25
CA GLU A 215 -16.63 2.06 21.32
C GLU A 215 -16.17 0.65 20.88
N PRO A 216 -14.93 0.51 20.35
CA PRO A 216 -14.40 -0.80 19.98
C PRO A 216 -14.20 -1.71 21.20
N VAL A 217 -14.29 -3.03 20.98
CA VAL A 217 -14.06 -4.05 22.02
C VAL A 217 -12.89 -4.94 21.60
N PHE A 218 -11.66 -4.45 21.75
CA PHE A 218 -10.44 -5.13 21.27
C PHE A 218 -10.09 -6.44 21.99
N GLN A 219 -10.62 -6.66 23.20
CA GLN A 219 -10.47 -7.93 23.92
C GLN A 219 -11.22 -9.08 23.22
N ARG A 220 -12.30 -8.77 22.47
CA ARG A 220 -13.11 -9.76 21.79
C ARG A 220 -12.30 -10.42 20.68
N GLU A 221 -12.29 -11.76 20.69
CA GLU A 221 -11.52 -12.58 19.75
C GLU A 221 -10.01 -12.31 19.73
N PHE A 222 -9.45 -11.50 20.65
CA PHE A 222 -8.03 -11.11 20.68
C PHE A 222 -7.07 -12.29 20.48
N TYR A 223 -7.22 -13.32 21.32
CA TYR A 223 -6.33 -14.49 21.29
C TYR A 223 -6.49 -15.34 20.03
N LYS A 224 -7.69 -15.34 19.44
CA LYS A 224 -7.94 -16.05 18.19
C LYS A 224 -7.31 -15.29 17.01
N GLU A 225 -7.45 -13.97 16.98
CA GLU A 225 -6.82 -13.13 15.96
C GLU A 225 -5.29 -13.15 16.08
N LYS A 226 -4.74 -13.25 17.30
CA LYS A 226 -3.31 -13.48 17.50
C LYS A 226 -2.82 -14.70 16.72
N ASP A 227 -3.52 -15.82 16.83
CA ASP A 227 -3.16 -17.06 16.12
C ASP A 227 -3.31 -16.89 14.60
N VAL A 228 -4.36 -16.19 14.13
CA VAL A 228 -4.55 -15.89 12.70
C VAL A 228 -3.41 -15.04 12.14
N ILE A 229 -3.00 -13.99 12.85
CA ILE A 229 -1.90 -13.10 12.43
C ILE A 229 -0.57 -13.85 12.41
N LEU A 230 -0.33 -14.74 13.39
CA LEU A 230 0.88 -15.58 13.40
C LEU A 230 0.93 -16.53 12.20
N GLU A 231 -0.20 -17.14 11.82
CA GLU A 231 -0.26 -17.96 10.61
C GLU A 231 -0.16 -17.12 9.33
N GLU A 232 -0.70 -15.91 9.31
CA GLU A 232 -0.49 -14.98 8.21
C GLU A 232 0.99 -14.64 8.05
N ARG A 233 1.68 -14.28 9.13
CA ARG A 233 3.13 -14.03 9.13
C ARG A 233 3.88 -15.25 8.61
N ARG A 234 3.50 -16.43 9.07
CA ARG A 234 4.10 -17.68 8.62
C ARG A 234 3.94 -17.88 7.11
N MET A 235 2.76 -17.60 6.56
CA MET A 235 2.50 -17.74 5.12
C MET A 235 3.18 -16.66 4.28
N ARG A 236 3.09 -15.39 4.70
CA ARG A 236 3.51 -14.23 3.89
C ARG A 236 5.00 -13.92 4.03
N THR A 237 5.59 -14.25 5.17
CA THR A 237 6.99 -13.95 5.49
C THR A 237 7.80 -15.23 5.68
N ASP A 238 7.52 -16.02 6.72
CA ASP A 238 8.47 -17.06 7.16
C ASP A 238 8.59 -18.23 6.15
N ASN A 239 7.50 -18.56 5.44
CA ASN A 239 7.47 -19.58 4.38
C ASN A 239 7.57 -18.99 2.97
N SER A 240 7.76 -17.67 2.83
CA SER A 240 7.87 -16.98 1.55
C SER A 240 9.32 -16.57 1.30
N PRO A 241 10.00 -17.09 0.26
CA PRO A 241 11.37 -16.69 -0.03
C PRO A 241 11.54 -15.18 -0.22
N LEU A 242 10.59 -14.53 -0.89
CA LEU A 242 10.57 -13.07 -1.05
C LEU A 242 10.27 -12.34 0.26
N GLY A 243 9.37 -12.88 1.09
CA GLY A 243 9.07 -12.30 2.40
C GLY A 243 10.30 -12.27 3.31
N LEU A 244 11.02 -13.39 3.41
CA LEU A 244 12.30 -13.48 4.13
C LEU A 244 13.35 -12.51 3.57
N LEU A 245 13.43 -12.39 2.24
CA LEU A 245 14.36 -11.47 1.61
C LEU A 245 14.02 -10.01 1.92
N ILE A 246 12.76 -9.60 1.82
CA ILE A 246 12.33 -8.23 2.09
C ILE A 246 12.58 -7.86 3.55
N GLU A 247 12.27 -8.75 4.50
CA GLU A 247 12.52 -8.48 5.93
C GLU A 247 14.03 -8.30 6.19
N ALA A 248 14.87 -9.20 5.68
CA ALA A 248 16.32 -9.09 5.82
C ALA A 248 16.92 -7.89 5.07
N PHE A 249 16.35 -7.54 3.91
CA PHE A 249 16.76 -6.40 3.11
C PHE A 249 16.47 -5.08 3.81
N LEU A 250 15.26 -4.90 4.37
CA LEU A 250 14.89 -3.70 5.12
C LEU A 250 15.71 -3.55 6.40
N ASP A 251 15.94 -4.65 7.12
CA ASP A 251 16.80 -4.65 8.31
C ASP A 251 18.23 -4.19 7.99
N GLN A 252 18.74 -4.56 6.81
CA GLN A 252 20.04 -4.14 6.32
C GLN A 252 20.04 -2.69 5.81
N ALA A 253 19.01 -2.29 5.05
CA ALA A 253 18.92 -0.96 4.43
C ALA A 253 18.86 0.16 5.47
N TYR A 254 18.10 -0.04 6.55
CA TYR A 254 17.84 0.94 7.61
C TYR A 254 18.46 0.53 8.94
N THR A 255 19.20 1.45 9.55
CA THR A 255 19.94 1.26 10.79
C THR A 255 19.09 1.63 12.00
N VAL A 256 18.39 2.77 11.94
CA VAL A 256 17.63 3.34 13.07
C VAL A 256 16.19 3.67 12.71
N HIS A 257 15.90 3.99 11.44
CA HIS A 257 14.55 4.40 11.06
C HIS A 257 13.56 3.22 11.18
N PRO A 258 12.34 3.42 11.73
CA PRO A 258 11.34 2.37 11.92
C PRO A 258 10.92 1.60 10.65
N TYR A 259 11.14 2.17 9.46
CA TYR A 259 10.97 1.46 8.17
C TYR A 259 11.78 0.16 8.04
N LYS A 260 12.77 -0.07 8.91
CA LYS A 260 13.44 -1.37 9.00
C LYS A 260 12.55 -2.53 9.45
N ARG A 261 11.42 -2.22 10.13
CA ARG A 261 10.57 -3.21 10.79
C ARG A 261 9.51 -3.75 9.82
N PRO A 262 9.19 -5.04 9.87
CA PRO A 262 8.09 -5.59 9.08
C PRO A 262 6.75 -5.08 9.64
N VAL A 263 5.85 -4.64 8.77
CA VAL A 263 4.53 -4.09 9.16
C VAL A 263 3.68 -5.10 9.94
N ILE A 264 3.79 -6.39 9.62
CA ILE A 264 3.09 -7.47 10.35
C ILE A 264 3.65 -7.68 11.77
N GLY A 265 4.83 -7.15 12.08
CA GLY A 265 5.54 -7.32 13.34
C GLY A 265 6.41 -8.57 13.40
N TYR A 266 7.35 -8.61 14.34
CA TYR A 266 8.17 -9.79 14.61
C TYR A 266 7.37 -10.85 15.39
N ASP A 267 7.57 -12.14 15.10
CA ASP A 267 6.86 -13.26 15.76
C ASP A 267 6.88 -13.15 17.29
N ARG A 268 8.05 -12.85 17.87
CA ARG A 268 8.22 -12.68 19.32
C ARG A 268 7.34 -11.55 19.87
N ASP A 269 7.27 -10.44 19.17
CA ASP A 269 6.53 -9.26 19.63
C ASP A 269 5.02 -9.53 19.53
N ILE A 270 4.55 -10.11 18.41
CA ILE A 270 3.14 -10.49 18.21
C ILE A 270 2.67 -11.44 19.32
N ARG A 271 3.48 -12.46 19.68
CA ARG A 271 3.16 -13.39 20.77
C ARG A 271 3.01 -12.68 22.11
N ASN A 272 3.81 -11.65 22.35
CA ASN A 272 3.88 -10.87 23.59
C ASN A 272 2.92 -9.66 23.63
N LEU A 273 2.14 -9.39 22.57
CA LEU A 273 1.10 -8.36 22.61
C LEU A 273 -0.03 -8.77 23.56
N GLU A 274 -0.54 -7.81 24.31
CA GLU A 274 -1.70 -7.94 25.20
C GLU A 274 -2.86 -7.07 24.70
N PRO A 275 -4.12 -7.35 25.10
CA PRO A 275 -5.26 -6.48 24.76
C PRO A 275 -5.03 -5.01 25.17
N SER A 276 -4.33 -4.79 26.29
CA SER A 276 -3.98 -3.46 26.78
C SER A 276 -3.02 -2.70 25.86
N ASP A 277 -2.10 -3.40 25.16
CA ASP A 277 -1.21 -2.77 24.18
C ASP A 277 -2.02 -2.22 22.99
N ILE A 278 -3.02 -2.98 22.51
CA ILE A 278 -3.92 -2.54 21.43
C ILE A 278 -4.72 -1.32 21.87
N GLN A 279 -5.31 -1.36 23.07
CA GLN A 279 -6.09 -0.26 23.61
C GLN A 279 -5.24 1.01 23.77
N ASN A 280 -4.03 0.89 24.33
CA ASN A 280 -3.10 2.01 24.48
C ASN A 280 -2.70 2.61 23.13
N PHE A 281 -2.46 1.75 22.12
CA PHE A 281 -2.15 2.19 20.77
C PHE A 281 -3.33 2.92 20.12
N PHE A 282 -4.54 2.37 20.24
CA PHE A 282 -5.78 3.01 19.80
C PHE A 282 -5.99 4.39 20.44
N ASP A 283 -5.95 4.46 21.77
CA ASP A 283 -6.21 5.69 22.53
C ASP A 283 -5.24 6.81 22.19
N LYS A 284 -4.01 6.44 21.82
CA LYS A 284 -2.94 7.35 21.43
C LYS A 284 -3.08 7.80 19.98
N PHE A 285 -3.34 6.89 19.03
CA PHE A 285 -3.17 7.15 17.59
C PHE A 285 -4.47 7.27 16.79
N TYR A 286 -5.62 6.92 17.37
CA TYR A 286 -6.94 7.08 16.75
C TYR A 286 -7.79 8.25 17.30
N PRO A 287 -7.24 9.38 17.83
CA PRO A 287 -8.07 10.54 18.11
C PRO A 287 -8.63 11.11 16.78
N ALA A 288 -9.81 11.73 16.84
CA ALA A 288 -10.47 12.34 15.67
C ALA A 288 -9.54 13.26 14.86
N SER A 289 -8.65 14.00 15.53
CA SER A 289 -7.66 14.88 14.89
C SER A 289 -6.63 14.16 14.00
N ASN A 290 -6.42 12.85 14.21
CA ASN A 290 -5.47 12.02 13.44
C ASN A 290 -6.14 11.18 12.35
N LEU A 291 -7.46 11.29 12.23
CA LEU A 291 -8.24 10.61 11.21
C LEU A 291 -8.59 11.60 10.10
N THR A 292 -8.60 11.10 8.87
CA THR A 292 -9.15 11.80 7.71
C THR A 292 -10.06 10.85 6.97
N ILE A 293 -11.20 11.36 6.48
CA ILE A 293 -12.20 10.58 5.75
C ILE A 293 -12.37 11.14 4.35
N ALA A 294 -12.33 10.29 3.34
CA ALA A 294 -12.65 10.63 1.96
C ALA A 294 -13.90 9.87 1.53
N ILE A 295 -14.84 10.60 0.92
CA ILE A 295 -16.06 10.05 0.34
C ILE A 295 -16.10 10.46 -1.14
N ALA A 296 -16.26 9.49 -2.03
CA ALA A 296 -16.33 9.75 -3.47
C ALA A 296 -17.51 9.02 -4.09
N GLY A 297 -18.34 9.73 -4.86
CA GLY A 297 -19.49 9.15 -5.56
C GLY A 297 -20.75 10.01 -5.51
N ASP A 298 -21.90 9.38 -5.69
CA ASP A 298 -23.20 10.06 -5.73
C ASP A 298 -23.62 10.48 -4.31
N VAL A 299 -23.15 11.65 -3.90
CA VAL A 299 -23.31 12.17 -2.55
C VAL A 299 -23.49 13.69 -2.56
N ASP A 300 -24.29 14.22 -1.63
CA ASP A 300 -24.38 15.66 -1.36
C ASP A 300 -23.41 16.05 -0.22
N PRO A 301 -22.42 16.93 -0.47
CA PRO A 301 -21.48 17.39 0.55
C PRO A 301 -22.15 18.01 1.80
N GLU A 302 -23.29 18.71 1.65
CA GLU A 302 -23.98 19.30 2.80
C GLU A 302 -24.68 18.24 3.66
N GLN A 303 -25.25 17.21 3.03
CA GLN A 303 -25.78 16.05 3.74
C GLN A 303 -24.66 15.31 4.50
N VAL A 304 -23.50 15.09 3.87
CA VAL A 304 -22.32 14.50 4.52
C VAL A 304 -21.92 15.30 5.75
N LYS A 305 -21.87 16.63 5.64
CA LYS A 305 -21.49 17.51 6.75
C LYS A 305 -22.47 17.45 7.91
N GLN A 306 -23.77 17.36 7.65
CA GLN A 306 -24.79 17.20 8.70
C GLN A 306 -24.62 15.86 9.42
N LEU A 307 -24.51 14.75 8.67
CA LEU A 307 -24.33 13.42 9.24
C LEU A 307 -22.99 13.30 9.98
N ALA A 308 -21.91 13.87 9.45
CA ALA A 308 -20.61 13.87 10.10
C ALA A 308 -20.65 14.50 11.50
N LYS A 309 -21.38 15.61 11.66
CA LYS A 309 -21.58 16.24 12.97
C LYS A 309 -22.34 15.34 13.94
N VAL A 310 -23.36 14.62 13.46
CA VAL A 310 -24.17 13.70 14.29
C VAL A 310 -23.36 12.49 14.73
N TYR A 311 -22.70 11.81 13.79
CA TYR A 311 -22.07 10.52 14.04
C TYR A 311 -20.65 10.64 14.59
N PHE A 312 -19.83 11.51 14.01
CA PHE A 312 -18.42 11.67 14.38
C PHE A 312 -18.16 12.86 15.31
N GLY A 313 -19.07 13.84 15.40
CA GLY A 313 -18.97 14.94 16.36
C GLY A 313 -18.98 14.49 17.83
N ARG A 314 -19.42 13.26 18.09
CA ARG A 314 -19.39 12.59 19.41
C ARG A 314 -17.97 12.26 19.90
N PHE A 315 -16.98 12.21 18.99
CA PHE A 315 -15.64 11.79 19.34
C PHE A 315 -14.96 12.87 20.20
N PRO A 316 -14.25 12.50 21.27
CA PRO A 316 -13.57 13.47 22.11
C PRO A 316 -12.48 14.19 21.31
N ALA A 317 -12.43 15.52 21.44
CA ALA A 317 -11.33 16.31 20.92
C ALA A 317 -10.06 15.98 21.70
N LYS A 318 -9.04 15.50 20.99
CA LYS A 318 -7.71 15.16 21.51
C LYS A 318 -6.66 15.76 20.57
N PRO A 319 -5.45 16.08 21.07
CA PRO A 319 -4.37 16.57 20.21
C PRO A 319 -3.91 15.47 19.24
N LYS A 320 -3.31 15.90 18.12
CA LYS A 320 -2.66 14.96 17.19
C LYS A 320 -1.53 14.20 17.89
N PRO A 321 -1.33 12.91 17.58
CA PRO A 321 -0.20 12.13 18.07
C PRO A 321 1.14 12.72 17.60
N PRO A 322 2.23 12.47 18.33
CA PRO A 322 3.56 12.84 17.88
C PRO A 322 3.95 12.01 16.65
N GLN A 323 4.57 12.68 15.68
CA GLN A 323 5.12 12.07 14.47
C GLN A 323 6.50 11.46 14.74
N VAL A 324 6.93 10.52 13.89
CA VAL A 324 8.29 9.95 13.94
C VAL A 324 9.30 11.05 13.61
N LYS A 325 10.28 11.22 14.50
CA LYS A 325 11.37 12.21 14.34
C LYS A 325 12.73 11.56 14.07
N VAL A 326 12.79 10.23 14.11
CA VAL A 326 14.02 9.49 13.83
C VAL A 326 14.36 9.72 12.37
N VAL A 327 15.61 10.06 12.09
CA VAL A 327 16.12 10.25 10.71
C VAL A 327 17.19 9.19 10.49
N GLU A 328 17.09 8.48 9.37
CA GLU A 328 18.13 7.51 8.98
C GLU A 328 19.41 8.26 8.62
N PRO A 329 20.58 7.89 9.21
CA PRO A 329 21.85 8.46 8.78
C PRO A 329 22.16 8.05 7.34
N ASN A 330 22.86 8.92 6.62
CA ASN A 330 23.32 8.61 5.27
C ASN A 330 24.16 7.34 5.27
N GLN A 331 23.85 6.45 4.32
CA GLN A 331 24.64 5.26 4.10
C GLN A 331 26.02 5.63 3.51
N THR A 332 27.08 4.93 3.95
CA THR A 332 28.48 5.25 3.61
C THR A 332 29.19 4.18 2.79
N LYS A 333 28.54 3.04 2.52
CA LYS A 333 29.08 1.92 1.74
C LYS A 333 27.96 1.02 1.23
N THR A 334 28.23 0.26 0.17
CA THR A 334 27.27 -0.76 -0.28
C THR A 334 27.02 -1.77 0.83
N LYS A 335 25.74 -2.08 1.06
CA LYS A 335 25.30 -3.14 1.96
C LYS A 335 24.73 -4.29 1.15
N GLU A 336 24.99 -5.53 1.55
CA GLU A 336 24.51 -6.71 0.82
C GLU A 336 23.99 -7.77 1.77
N ILE A 337 22.92 -8.46 1.34
CA ILE A 337 22.39 -9.66 1.99
C ILE A 337 22.09 -10.72 0.93
N THR A 338 22.51 -11.95 1.18
CA THR A 338 22.26 -13.10 0.29
C THR A 338 21.67 -14.25 1.09
N LEU A 339 20.49 -14.70 0.71
CA LEU A 339 19.80 -15.84 1.31
C LEU A 339 19.88 -17.06 0.38
N LYS A 340 20.18 -18.23 0.92
CA LYS A 340 20.09 -19.50 0.18
C LYS A 340 18.76 -20.18 0.48
N LEU A 341 17.81 -20.12 -0.45
CA LEU A 341 16.43 -20.57 -0.28
C LEU A 341 15.99 -21.46 -1.45
N ALA A 342 14.98 -22.31 -1.23
CA ALA A 342 14.39 -23.11 -2.29
C ALA A 342 13.48 -22.22 -3.18
N SER A 343 14.11 -21.40 -4.02
CA SER A 343 13.45 -20.45 -4.92
C SER A 343 14.29 -20.25 -6.17
N GLN A 344 13.69 -19.63 -7.20
CA GLN A 344 14.45 -19.09 -8.32
C GLN A 344 15.35 -17.94 -7.84
N PRO A 345 16.46 -17.63 -8.54
CA PRO A 345 17.32 -16.53 -8.14
C PRO A 345 16.59 -15.18 -8.25
N TRP A 346 16.64 -14.40 -7.17
CA TRP A 346 16.11 -13.03 -7.11
C TRP A 346 17.22 -12.04 -6.84
N TYR A 347 17.14 -10.89 -7.51
CA TYR A 347 18.03 -9.74 -7.29
C TYR A 347 17.20 -8.51 -6.96
N LEU A 348 17.52 -7.83 -5.87
CA LEU A 348 16.91 -6.58 -5.40
C LEU A 348 18.01 -5.56 -5.13
N GLU A 349 17.78 -4.31 -5.49
CA GLU A 349 18.70 -3.20 -5.27
C GLU A 349 17.92 -1.94 -4.90
N GLY A 350 18.22 -1.35 -3.74
CA GLY A 350 17.54 -0.15 -3.25
C GLY A 350 18.49 0.98 -2.94
N TYR A 351 17.99 2.19 -3.16
CA TYR A 351 18.71 3.43 -2.98
C TYR A 351 17.91 4.40 -2.11
N HIS A 352 18.53 4.96 -1.07
CA HIS A 352 17.85 5.94 -0.24
C HIS A 352 17.58 7.22 -1.02
N ARG A 353 16.37 7.76 -0.81
CA ARG A 353 15.89 8.99 -1.41
C ARG A 353 15.06 9.80 -0.40
N PRO A 354 14.87 11.11 -0.64
CA PRO A 354 14.01 11.94 0.20
C PRO A 354 12.53 11.51 0.22
N ALA A 355 11.78 12.09 1.15
CA ALA A 355 10.34 11.88 1.32
C ALA A 355 9.49 12.46 0.16
N LEU A 356 8.19 12.13 0.13
CA LEU A 356 7.21 12.58 -0.86
C LEU A 356 7.18 14.10 -1.10
N ASN A 357 7.39 14.91 -0.06
CA ASN A 357 7.33 16.37 -0.14
C ASN A 357 8.59 17.03 -0.72
N HIS A 358 9.62 16.26 -1.06
CA HIS A 358 10.85 16.80 -1.62
C HIS A 358 10.64 17.28 -3.06
N PRO A 359 11.25 18.41 -3.49
CA PRO A 359 11.09 18.93 -4.86
C PRO A 359 11.44 17.92 -5.96
N ASP A 360 12.46 17.10 -5.72
CA ASP A 360 12.87 16.05 -6.67
C ASP A 360 11.95 14.82 -6.68
N HIS A 361 10.88 14.76 -5.88
CA HIS A 361 9.95 13.62 -5.89
C HIS A 361 9.47 13.32 -7.31
N ALA A 362 9.13 14.37 -8.07
CA ALA A 362 8.70 14.25 -9.46
C ALA A 362 9.76 13.62 -10.37
N VAL A 363 11.04 13.94 -10.14
CA VAL A 363 12.16 13.38 -10.92
C VAL A 363 12.32 11.88 -10.60
N TYR A 364 12.21 11.49 -9.33
CA TYR A 364 12.25 10.07 -8.94
C TYR A 364 11.11 9.26 -9.55
N GLU A 365 9.90 9.81 -9.61
CA GLU A 365 8.75 9.14 -10.24
C GLU A 365 8.98 8.96 -11.74
N VAL A 366 9.45 10.01 -12.42
CA VAL A 366 9.82 9.94 -13.84
C VAL A 366 10.92 8.89 -14.08
N ILE A 367 11.93 8.81 -13.21
CA ILE A 367 12.97 7.77 -13.28
C ILE A 367 12.36 6.37 -13.08
N ALA A 368 11.50 6.16 -12.09
CA ALA A 368 10.86 4.87 -11.82
C ALA A 368 10.00 4.41 -13.02
N THR A 369 9.14 5.28 -13.55
CA THR A 369 8.32 4.97 -14.74
C THR A 369 9.18 4.70 -15.98
N LEU A 370 10.22 5.52 -16.22
CA LEU A 370 11.16 5.33 -17.33
C LEU A 370 11.83 3.95 -17.29
N MET A 371 12.31 3.56 -16.12
CA MET A 371 13.05 2.32 -15.93
C MET A 371 12.13 1.11 -15.92
N SER A 372 10.90 1.20 -15.39
CA SER A 372 10.15 0.02 -14.95
C SER A 372 8.74 -0.13 -15.54
N GLU A 373 8.13 0.92 -16.08
CA GLU A 373 6.70 0.88 -16.44
C GLU A 373 6.45 0.48 -17.90
N GLY A 374 5.81 -0.68 -18.06
CA GLY A 374 5.37 -1.22 -19.35
C GLY A 374 6.49 -1.87 -20.17
N ARG A 375 6.11 -2.48 -21.30
CA ARG A 375 7.04 -3.19 -22.20
C ARG A 375 8.04 -2.28 -22.91
N THR A 376 7.82 -0.97 -22.84
CA THR A 376 8.71 0.03 -23.43
C THR A 376 9.73 0.58 -22.44
N SER A 377 9.71 0.14 -21.17
CA SER A 377 10.65 0.59 -20.16
C SER A 377 12.07 0.08 -20.42
N ARG A 378 13.07 0.79 -19.92
CA ARG A 378 14.48 0.43 -20.14
C ARG A 378 14.82 -0.95 -19.56
N LEU A 379 14.36 -1.25 -18.34
CA LEU A 379 14.65 -2.56 -17.72
C LEU A 379 13.97 -3.71 -18.44
N TYR A 380 12.72 -3.54 -18.87
CA TYR A 380 12.03 -4.60 -19.61
C TYR A 380 12.75 -4.88 -20.93
N LYS A 381 13.03 -3.84 -21.73
CA LYS A 381 13.73 -4.02 -23.01
C LYS A 381 15.10 -4.64 -22.82
N ALA A 382 15.93 -4.06 -21.96
CA ALA A 382 17.32 -4.48 -21.83
C ALA A 382 17.47 -5.86 -21.17
N LEU A 383 16.76 -6.13 -20.06
CA LEU A 383 16.99 -7.34 -19.25
C LEU A 383 16.05 -8.49 -19.64
N VAL A 384 14.83 -8.22 -20.13
CA VAL A 384 13.83 -9.26 -20.43
C VAL A 384 13.78 -9.57 -21.92
N GLU A 385 13.67 -8.55 -22.77
CA GLU A 385 13.47 -8.72 -24.21
C GLU A 385 14.78 -8.97 -24.97
N ASP A 386 15.76 -8.06 -24.84
CA ASP A 386 16.97 -8.05 -25.67
C ASP A 386 18.02 -9.06 -25.18
N LYS A 387 18.41 -8.98 -23.91
CA LYS A 387 19.48 -9.83 -23.34
C LYS A 387 18.96 -11.10 -22.69
N GLN A 388 17.65 -11.19 -22.43
CA GLN A 388 16.99 -12.36 -21.80
C GLN A 388 17.65 -12.80 -20.47
N LEU A 389 18.15 -11.84 -19.70
CA LEU A 389 18.79 -12.06 -18.39
C LEU A 389 17.77 -12.32 -17.28
N ALA A 390 16.56 -11.78 -17.40
CA ALA A 390 15.53 -11.84 -16.39
C ALA A 390 14.17 -12.24 -16.99
N LEU A 391 13.37 -12.99 -16.23
CA LEU A 391 11.97 -13.24 -16.55
C LEU A 391 11.09 -12.03 -16.26
N ALA A 392 11.50 -11.22 -15.29
CA ALA A 392 10.87 -9.94 -14.94
C ALA A 392 11.94 -9.00 -14.38
N ALA A 393 11.89 -7.73 -14.77
CA ALA A 393 12.74 -6.67 -14.24
C ALA A 393 11.91 -5.39 -14.09
N GLN A 394 11.78 -4.90 -12.87
CA GLN A 394 10.90 -3.78 -12.51
C GLN A 394 11.50 -2.98 -11.36
N GLY A 395 10.80 -1.95 -10.94
CA GLY A 395 11.18 -1.06 -9.86
C GLY A 395 9.98 -0.23 -9.43
N PHE A 396 10.09 0.33 -8.23
CA PHE A 396 9.03 1.13 -7.62
C PHE A 396 9.60 2.22 -6.74
N ASN A 397 8.88 3.33 -6.70
CA ASN A 397 9.20 4.52 -5.93
C ASN A 397 8.43 4.50 -4.60
N GLY A 398 9.09 4.79 -3.47
CA GLY A 398 8.40 4.91 -2.18
C GLY A 398 8.27 3.60 -1.39
N PHE A 399 9.39 2.92 -1.11
CA PHE A 399 9.41 1.68 -0.33
C PHE A 399 10.20 1.77 0.98
N PRO A 400 9.72 1.23 2.11
CA PRO A 400 8.44 0.55 2.34
C PRO A 400 7.28 1.50 2.70
N GLY A 401 7.50 2.80 2.58
CA GLY A 401 6.57 3.90 2.74
C GLY A 401 7.17 5.12 2.05
N ASP A 402 6.44 6.22 1.94
CA ASP A 402 6.87 7.43 1.23
C ASP A 402 6.69 8.73 2.04
N LYS A 403 6.08 8.64 3.22
CA LYS A 403 5.91 9.79 4.14
C LYS A 403 7.24 10.32 4.67
N TYR A 404 8.19 9.43 4.96
CA TYR A 404 9.55 9.74 5.39
C TYR A 404 10.57 9.39 4.28
N PRO A 405 11.86 9.78 4.41
CA PRO A 405 12.89 9.32 3.49
C PRO A 405 12.87 7.80 3.34
N ASN A 406 12.93 7.33 2.10
CA ASN A 406 12.57 5.97 1.71
C ASN A 406 13.51 5.42 0.62
N LEU A 407 13.17 4.28 0.04
CA LEU A 407 13.93 3.66 -1.04
C LEU A 407 13.26 3.82 -2.39
N LEU A 408 14.06 4.11 -3.42
CA LEU A 408 13.79 3.67 -4.79
C LEU A 408 14.33 2.25 -4.95
N LEU A 409 13.48 1.29 -5.30
CA LEU A 409 13.86 -0.12 -5.42
C LEU A 409 13.80 -0.57 -6.88
N PHE A 410 14.79 -1.34 -7.31
CA PHE A 410 14.76 -2.16 -8.52
C PHE A 410 14.89 -3.63 -8.17
N TYR A 411 14.21 -4.50 -8.92
CA TYR A 411 14.32 -5.93 -8.74
C TYR A 411 14.25 -6.67 -10.07
N ALA A 412 14.81 -7.87 -10.07
CA ALA A 412 14.72 -8.80 -11.18
C ALA A 412 14.62 -10.25 -10.69
N LEU A 413 13.77 -11.01 -11.38
CA LEU A 413 13.72 -12.47 -11.30
C LEU A 413 14.61 -13.03 -12.42
N SER A 414 15.69 -13.72 -12.07
CA SER A 414 16.66 -14.20 -13.06
C SER A 414 16.04 -15.20 -14.04
N ALA A 415 16.50 -15.19 -15.28
CA ALA A 415 16.21 -16.24 -16.25
C ALA A 415 16.96 -17.54 -15.88
N PRO A 416 16.46 -18.72 -16.32
CA PRO A 416 17.15 -19.98 -16.08
C PRO A 416 18.60 -19.95 -16.61
N ASN A 417 19.54 -20.44 -15.81
CA ASN A 417 20.99 -20.50 -16.11
C ASN A 417 21.70 -19.14 -16.22
N VAL A 418 21.06 -18.03 -15.84
CA VAL A 418 21.70 -16.71 -15.77
C VAL A 418 22.12 -16.43 -14.32
N SER A 419 23.36 -16.00 -14.12
CA SER A 419 23.89 -15.64 -12.81
C SER A 419 23.32 -14.30 -12.32
N LEU A 420 23.24 -14.11 -11.00
CA LEU A 420 22.77 -12.83 -10.44
C LEU A 420 23.76 -11.70 -10.71
N GLU A 421 25.03 -12.02 -10.92
CA GLU A 421 26.08 -11.08 -11.33
C GLU A 421 25.79 -10.52 -12.72
N GLU A 422 25.37 -11.36 -13.68
CA GLU A 422 24.98 -10.90 -15.02
C GLU A 422 23.73 -10.01 -14.97
N VAL A 423 22.73 -10.37 -14.16
CA VAL A 423 21.54 -9.52 -13.94
C VAL A 423 21.93 -8.17 -13.33
N ALA A 424 22.78 -8.18 -12.29
CA ALA A 424 23.26 -6.97 -11.64
C ALA A 424 24.05 -6.07 -12.59
N GLN A 425 24.90 -6.64 -13.43
CA GLN A 425 25.64 -5.90 -14.47
C GLN A 425 24.68 -5.31 -15.52
N GLY A 426 23.65 -6.07 -15.93
CA GLY A 426 22.62 -5.60 -16.84
C GLY A 426 21.87 -4.38 -16.31
N LEU A 427 21.46 -4.43 -15.03
CA LEU A 427 20.82 -3.29 -14.35
C LEU A 427 21.79 -2.11 -14.21
N ASN A 428 23.01 -2.36 -13.74
CA ASN A 428 24.00 -1.31 -13.54
C ASN A 428 24.34 -0.58 -14.84
N LEU A 429 24.40 -1.28 -15.97
CA LEU A 429 24.59 -0.65 -17.28
C LEU A 429 23.49 0.37 -17.58
N GLU A 430 22.22 0.04 -17.35
CA GLU A 430 21.12 0.96 -17.61
C GLU A 430 21.12 2.15 -16.64
N LEU A 431 21.53 1.96 -15.39
CA LEU A 431 21.74 3.06 -14.43
C LEU A 431 22.91 3.96 -14.84
N GLU A 432 24.02 3.40 -15.31
CA GLU A 432 25.15 4.19 -15.81
C GLU A 432 24.80 4.95 -17.10
N ARG A 433 23.98 4.38 -17.98
CA ARG A 433 23.42 5.10 -19.12
C ARG A 433 22.53 6.25 -18.68
N LEU A 434 21.68 6.05 -17.67
CA LEU A 434 20.85 7.11 -17.11
C LEU A 434 21.67 8.27 -16.52
N LYS A 435 22.85 7.97 -15.95
CA LYS A 435 23.77 8.98 -15.42
C LYS A 435 24.52 9.74 -16.51
N ASN A 436 24.94 9.06 -17.57
CA ASN A 436 25.92 9.60 -18.51
C ASN A 436 25.32 10.01 -19.87
N GLU A 437 24.20 9.42 -20.26
CA GLU A 437 23.51 9.70 -21.53
C GLU A 437 22.23 10.49 -21.25
N PRO A 438 21.96 11.61 -21.96
CA PRO A 438 20.73 12.33 -21.78
C PRO A 438 19.55 11.48 -22.27
N VAL A 439 18.47 11.44 -21.50
CA VAL A 439 17.20 10.83 -21.94
C VAL A 439 16.70 11.60 -23.16
N SER A 440 16.35 10.87 -24.23
CA SER A 440 15.84 11.50 -25.44
C SER A 440 14.49 12.17 -25.20
N GLU A 441 14.20 13.25 -25.92
CA GLU A 441 12.91 13.97 -25.80
C GLU A 441 11.73 13.03 -26.04
N GLN A 442 11.82 12.14 -27.04
CA GLN A 442 10.77 11.17 -27.34
C GLN A 442 10.50 10.21 -26.17
N GLU A 443 11.55 9.73 -25.51
CA GLU A 443 11.43 8.82 -24.38
C GLU A 443 10.85 9.52 -23.15
N LEU A 444 11.29 10.76 -22.89
CA LEU A 444 10.77 11.58 -21.79
C LEU A 444 9.30 11.95 -22.01
N GLU A 445 8.91 12.36 -23.22
CA GLU A 445 7.52 12.66 -23.56
C GLU A 445 6.63 11.43 -23.44
N ARG A 446 7.12 10.23 -23.82
CA ARG A 446 6.40 8.98 -23.59
C ARG A 446 6.11 8.77 -22.10
N VAL A 447 7.10 8.96 -21.24
CA VAL A 447 6.95 8.81 -19.77
C VAL A 447 5.96 9.84 -19.21
N LYS A 448 6.09 11.11 -19.59
CA LYS A 448 5.14 12.17 -19.19
C LYS A 448 3.71 11.84 -19.61
N ASN A 449 3.53 11.31 -20.83
CA ASN A 449 2.22 10.86 -21.31
C ASN A 449 1.68 9.66 -20.54
N GLN A 450 2.53 8.72 -20.12
CA GLN A 450 2.13 7.60 -19.27
C GLN A 450 1.63 8.06 -17.90
N LEU A 451 2.39 8.94 -17.23
CA LEU A 451 2.01 9.53 -15.94
C LEU A 451 0.71 10.34 -16.03
N ARG A 452 0.58 11.16 -17.08
CA ARG A 452 -0.67 11.90 -17.35
C ARG A 452 -1.86 10.97 -17.54
N ALA A 453 -1.69 9.92 -18.35
CA ALA A 453 -2.75 8.95 -18.60
C ALA A 453 -3.09 8.13 -17.34
N ALA A 454 -2.11 7.86 -16.46
CA ALA A 454 -2.34 7.19 -15.19
C ALA A 454 -3.22 8.04 -14.26
N LEU A 455 -2.91 9.34 -14.12
CA LEU A 455 -3.75 10.26 -13.36
C LEU A 455 -5.18 10.31 -13.93
N LEU A 456 -5.33 10.50 -15.25
CA LEU A 456 -6.65 10.58 -15.90
C LEU A 456 -7.49 9.31 -15.69
N ARG A 457 -6.88 8.12 -15.81
CA ARG A 457 -7.57 6.85 -15.50
C ARG A 457 -7.98 6.76 -14.04
N GLY A 458 -7.19 7.32 -13.13
CA GLY A 458 -7.51 7.38 -11.70
C GLY A 458 -8.78 8.18 -11.41
N LEU A 459 -9.04 9.25 -12.17
CA LEU A 459 -10.22 10.12 -11.99
C LEU A 459 -11.56 9.40 -12.20
N ASP A 460 -11.56 8.30 -12.95
CA ASP A 460 -12.76 7.47 -13.24
C ASP A 460 -13.09 6.49 -12.10
N SER A 461 -12.26 6.42 -11.06
CA SER A 461 -12.46 5.51 -9.92
C SER A 461 -12.81 6.27 -8.64
N ASN A 462 -14.04 6.10 -8.13
CA ASN A 462 -14.44 6.67 -6.84
C ASN A 462 -13.50 6.21 -5.70
N MET A 463 -13.25 4.90 -5.58
CA MET A 463 -12.34 4.35 -4.56
C MET A 463 -10.89 4.81 -4.78
N GLY A 464 -10.41 4.81 -6.03
CA GLY A 464 -9.07 5.29 -6.36
C GLY A 464 -8.87 6.75 -5.96
N MET A 465 -9.81 7.61 -6.32
CA MET A 465 -9.78 9.03 -5.97
C MET A 465 -9.89 9.27 -4.47
N ALA A 466 -10.78 8.57 -3.77
CA ALA A 466 -10.91 8.70 -2.32
C ALA A 466 -9.57 8.40 -1.64
N ARG A 467 -8.86 7.33 -2.05
CA ARG A 467 -7.52 7.00 -1.53
C ARG A 467 -6.49 8.06 -1.87
N SER A 468 -6.37 8.42 -3.15
CA SER A 468 -5.36 9.38 -3.61
C SER A 468 -5.51 10.76 -2.96
N LEU A 469 -6.74 11.27 -2.83
CA LEU A 469 -6.99 12.56 -2.18
C LEU A 469 -6.58 12.53 -0.71
N ILE A 470 -6.91 11.45 0.00
CA ILE A 470 -6.57 11.32 1.42
C ILE A 470 -5.07 11.16 1.64
N GLU A 471 -4.39 10.37 0.80
CA GLU A 471 -2.96 10.16 0.94
C GLU A 471 -2.19 11.46 0.73
N TYR A 472 -2.56 12.24 -0.29
CA TYR A 472 -1.95 13.54 -0.54
C TYR A 472 -2.29 14.55 0.57
N GLU A 473 -3.53 14.59 1.04
CA GLU A 473 -3.89 15.42 2.18
C GLU A 473 -3.03 15.12 3.41
N VAL A 474 -2.93 13.85 3.79
CA VAL A 474 -2.26 13.47 5.04
C VAL A 474 -0.74 13.59 4.93
N LYS A 475 -0.15 13.15 3.82
CA LYS A 475 1.31 13.13 3.64
C LYS A 475 1.89 14.48 3.21
N THR A 476 1.12 15.29 2.49
CA THR A 476 1.62 16.57 1.92
C THR A 476 0.93 17.80 2.50
N GLY A 477 -0.18 17.64 3.23
CA GLY A 477 -0.94 18.72 3.85
C GLY A 477 -2.00 19.37 2.95
N ASP A 478 -2.07 18.99 1.67
CA ASP A 478 -3.09 19.49 0.74
C ASP A 478 -3.35 18.44 -0.37
N TRP A 479 -4.60 17.98 -0.48
CA TRP A 479 -5.01 17.07 -1.54
C TRP A 479 -4.79 17.64 -2.96
N ARG A 480 -4.70 18.97 -3.11
CA ARG A 480 -4.44 19.62 -4.41
C ARG A 480 -3.08 19.25 -4.99
N ASN A 481 -2.14 18.83 -4.16
CA ASN A 481 -0.81 18.37 -4.59
C ASN A 481 -0.89 17.12 -5.49
N LEU A 482 -1.97 16.33 -5.39
CA LEU A 482 -2.27 15.22 -6.31
C LEU A 482 -2.40 15.69 -7.76
N PHE A 483 -2.86 16.91 -7.99
CA PHE A 483 -3.02 17.47 -9.33
C PHE A 483 -1.79 18.27 -9.74
N ALA A 484 -1.19 19.01 -8.78
CA ALA A 484 0.02 19.80 -9.02
C ALA A 484 1.24 18.94 -9.41
N GLN A 485 1.29 17.67 -9.00
CA GLN A 485 2.35 16.74 -9.42
C GLN A 485 2.44 16.61 -10.96
N LEU A 486 1.33 16.78 -11.69
CA LEU A 486 1.36 16.65 -13.13
C LEU A 486 2.19 17.77 -13.78
N ASP A 487 2.04 18.99 -13.28
CA ASP A 487 2.85 20.13 -13.71
C ASP A 487 4.32 19.89 -13.33
N ALA A 488 4.57 19.32 -12.15
CA ALA A 488 5.91 18.94 -11.73
C ALA A 488 6.52 17.87 -12.66
N TYR A 489 5.77 16.83 -13.05
CA TYR A 489 6.21 15.82 -14.02
C TYR A 489 6.49 16.42 -15.40
N ASN A 490 5.62 17.32 -15.88
CA ASN A 490 5.81 18.01 -17.16
C ASN A 490 7.06 18.90 -17.15
N ALA A 491 7.41 19.48 -15.99
CA ALA A 491 8.59 20.33 -15.82
C ALA A 491 9.92 19.56 -15.76
N VAL A 492 9.90 18.24 -15.51
CA VAL A 492 11.12 17.42 -15.45
C VAL A 492 11.88 17.47 -16.78
N THR A 493 13.18 17.76 -16.71
CA THR A 493 14.10 17.77 -17.85
C THR A 493 15.03 16.57 -17.84
N ALA A 494 15.67 16.28 -18.98
CA ALA A 494 16.71 15.25 -19.05
C ALA A 494 17.91 15.57 -18.12
N ALA A 495 18.21 16.85 -17.90
CA ALA A 495 19.28 17.28 -16.99
C ALA A 495 18.93 16.98 -15.52
N ASP A 496 17.67 17.16 -15.12
CA ASP A 496 17.20 16.80 -13.77
C ASP A 496 17.34 15.30 -13.52
N ILE A 497 16.93 14.49 -14.51
CA ILE A 497 17.08 13.03 -14.45
C ILE A 497 18.55 12.64 -14.27
N GLN A 498 19.46 13.21 -15.06
CA GLN A 498 20.89 12.91 -14.95
C GLN A 498 21.48 13.36 -13.61
N ARG A 499 21.08 14.53 -13.10
CA ARG A 499 21.51 15.02 -11.78
C ARG A 499 21.08 14.06 -10.68
N VAL A 500 19.78 13.77 -10.59
CA VAL A 500 19.23 12.88 -9.56
C VAL A 500 19.80 11.47 -9.70
N ALA A 501 20.00 10.96 -10.92
CA ALA A 501 20.63 9.67 -11.15
C ALA A 501 22.09 9.63 -10.63
N LYS A 502 22.87 10.69 -10.83
CA LYS A 502 24.26 10.79 -10.33
C LYS A 502 24.33 10.89 -8.82
N GLU A 503 23.41 11.63 -8.20
CA GLU A 503 23.33 11.82 -6.75
C GLU A 503 22.84 10.55 -6.04
N THR A 504 21.90 9.84 -6.64
CA THR A 504 21.21 8.69 -6.02
C THR A 504 21.96 7.37 -6.23
N PHE A 505 22.37 7.08 -7.47
CA PHE A 505 22.89 5.77 -7.86
C PHE A 505 24.41 5.69 -7.65
N THR A 506 24.78 5.67 -6.38
CA THR A 506 26.17 5.55 -5.90
C THR A 506 26.36 4.26 -5.09
N PRO A 507 27.57 3.67 -5.05
CA PRO A 507 27.86 2.54 -4.20
C PRO A 507 27.56 2.80 -2.71
N GLU A 508 27.79 4.02 -2.25
CA GLU A 508 27.60 4.42 -0.85
C GLU A 508 26.13 4.46 -0.45
N ASN A 509 25.22 4.68 -1.40
CA ASN A 509 23.77 4.73 -1.20
C ASN A 509 23.03 3.43 -1.57
N ARG A 510 23.76 2.35 -1.86
CA ARG A 510 23.19 1.11 -2.40
C ARG A 510 23.03 -0.01 -1.37
N THR A 511 21.85 -0.61 -1.27
CA THR A 511 21.64 -1.89 -0.57
C THR A 511 21.21 -2.96 -1.57
N ILE A 512 21.78 -4.16 -1.48
CA ILE A 512 21.51 -5.28 -2.40
C ILE A 512 20.95 -6.47 -1.62
N GLY A 513 19.85 -7.04 -2.10
CA GLY A 513 19.28 -8.30 -1.62
C GLY A 513 19.34 -9.37 -2.70
N ARG A 514 19.76 -10.59 -2.34
CA ARG A 514 19.81 -11.73 -3.27
C ARG A 514 19.18 -12.97 -2.68
N ILE A 515 18.47 -13.73 -3.51
CA ILE A 515 18.14 -15.13 -3.22
C ILE A 515 18.93 -15.99 -4.19
N LEU A 516 19.67 -16.97 -3.67
CA LEU A 516 20.28 -18.03 -4.43
C LEU A 516 19.56 -19.36 -4.12
N PRO A 517 19.46 -20.28 -5.09
CA PRO A 517 18.90 -21.60 -4.85
C PRO A 517 19.75 -22.36 -3.82
N LYS A 518 19.08 -23.21 -3.02
CA LYS A 518 19.72 -24.09 -2.04
C LYS A 518 20.52 -25.22 -2.69
#